data_AF-S6FW08-F1
#
_entry.id   AF-S6FW08-F1
#
_cell.length_a   1.000
_cell.length_b   1.000
_cell.length_c   1.000
_cell.angle_alpha   90.00
_cell.angle_beta   90.00
_cell.angle_gamma   90.00
#
_symmetry.space_group_name_H-M   'P 1'
#
loop_
_entity.id
_entity.type
_entity.pdbx_description
1 polymer ?
#
loop_
_entity_poly.entity_id
_entity_poly.type
_entity_poly.pdbx_seq_one_letter_code
_entity_poly.pdbx_strand_id
1 'polypeptide(L)' 'VMCRKPSPQYSHDTHSPPHLRVHGPLSSTPAFARYFRCARGALLNPSSRCQLW' A
#
# COMPACT_ATOMS: atom_id res chain seq x y z
N VAL A 1 -1.77 -13.88 2.63
CA VAL A 1 -0.30 -13.90 2.85
C VAL A 1 0.21 -12.79 3.77
N MET A 2 -0.30 -11.56 3.71
CA MET A 2 0.23 -10.43 4.51
C MET A 2 -0.68 -9.98 5.68
N CYS A 3 -1.75 -10.72 5.98
CA CYS A 3 -2.62 -10.42 7.12
C CYS A 3 -1.96 -10.88 8.43
N ARG A 4 -1.14 -10.02 9.05
CA ARG A 4 -0.46 -10.29 10.32
C ARG A 4 -0.35 -9.01 11.16
N LYS A 5 -0.43 -9.15 12.49
CA LYS A 5 -0.17 -8.04 13.42
C LYS A 5 1.30 -7.63 13.39
N PRO A 6 1.64 -6.33 13.54
CA PRO A 6 3.02 -5.90 13.64
C PRO A 6 3.72 -6.58 14.83
N SER A 7 4.84 -7.24 14.58
CA SER A 7 5.72 -7.76 15.64
C SER A 7 6.69 -6.65 16.08
N PRO A 8 6.99 -6.51 17.39
CA PRO A 8 7.87 -5.45 17.88
C PRO A 8 9.35 -5.61 17.46
N GLN A 9 9.77 -6.76 16.92
CA GLN A 9 11.09 -6.94 16.31
C GLN A 9 11.13 -6.31 14.92
N TYR A 10 11.37 -4.99 14.85
CA TYR A 10 11.60 -4.24 13.61
C TYR A 10 13.06 -3.85 13.39
N SER A 11 13.94 -4.03 14.38
CA SER A 11 15.26 -3.39 14.37
C SER A 11 16.22 -3.89 13.27
N HIS A 12 15.90 -5.01 12.61
CA HIS A 12 16.72 -5.58 11.53
C HIS A 12 15.93 -5.93 10.26
N ASP A 13 14.60 -5.69 10.23
CA ASP A 13 13.82 -5.97 9.01
C ASP A 13 13.99 -4.80 8.03
N THR A 14 14.62 -5.06 6.89
CA THR A 14 14.80 -4.07 5.81
C THR A 14 13.50 -3.83 5.03
N HIS A 15 12.49 -4.69 5.20
CA HIS A 15 11.21 -4.54 4.53
C HIS A 15 10.30 -3.58 5.29
N SER A 16 9.45 -2.90 4.53
CA SER A 16 8.39 -2.08 5.13
C SER A 16 7.41 -2.95 5.93
N PRO A 17 6.71 -2.35 6.91
CA PRO A 17 5.66 -3.05 7.62
C PRO A 17 4.59 -3.72 6.75
N PRO A 18 4.00 -4.86 7.18
CA PRO A 18 3.02 -5.59 6.38
C PRO A 18 1.87 -4.74 5.85
N HIS A 19 1.33 -3.82 6.65
CA HIS A 19 0.26 -2.92 6.22
C HIS A 19 0.74 -1.95 5.12
N LEU A 20 1.95 -1.41 5.21
CA LEU A 20 2.52 -0.54 4.17
C LEU A 20 2.86 -1.32 2.89
N ARG A 21 3.28 -2.58 3.01
CA ARG A 21 3.51 -3.46 1.85
C ARG A 21 2.25 -3.76 1.05
N VAL A 22 1.09 -3.72 1.70
CA VAL A 22 -0.20 -3.87 1.01
C VAL A 22 -0.68 -2.51 0.51
N HIS A 23 -0.80 -1.52 1.40
CA HIS A 23 -1.42 -0.25 1.04
C HIS A 23 -0.57 0.56 0.07
N GLY A 24 0.74 0.64 0.24
CA GLY A 24 1.63 1.46 -0.60
C GLY A 24 1.54 1.11 -2.09
N PRO A 25 1.86 -0.12 -2.50
CA PRO A 25 1.76 -0.52 -3.90
C PRO A 25 0.35 -0.40 -4.47
N LEU A 26 -0.68 -0.73 -3.69
CA LEU A 26 -2.08 -0.63 -4.15
C LEU A 26 -2.51 0.82 -4.35
N SER A 27 -2.10 1.74 -3.49
CA SER A 27 -2.32 3.19 -3.67
C SER A 27 -1.62 3.73 -4.92
N SER A 28 -0.47 3.16 -5.30
CA SER A 28 0.22 3.53 -6.54
C SER A 28 -0.34 2.88 -7.80
N THR A 29 -1.20 1.85 -7.68
CA THR A 29 -1.68 1.05 -8.82
C THR A 29 -3.04 1.56 -9.33
N PRO A 30 -3.12 2.23 -10.50
CA PRO A 30 -4.36 2.86 -10.94
C PRO A 30 -5.44 1.84 -11.31
N ALA A 31 -5.04 0.64 -11.73
CA ALA A 31 -5.96 -0.46 -12.03
C ALA A 31 -6.75 -0.90 -10.79
N PHE A 32 -6.12 -0.91 -9.61
CA PHE A 32 -6.77 -1.28 -8.36
C PHE A 32 -7.90 -0.31 -8.02
N ALA A 33 -7.60 0.99 -8.02
CA ALA A 33 -8.59 2.04 -7.75
C ALA A 33 -9.78 2.00 -8.73
N ARG A 34 -9.55 1.70 -10.01
CA ARG A 34 -10.61 1.55 -11.01
C ARG A 34 -11.50 0.34 -10.72
N TYR A 35 -10.90 -0.82 -10.48
CA TYR A 35 -11.63 -2.07 -10.26
C TYR A 35 -12.52 -1.98 -9.02
N PHE A 36 -11.98 -1.44 -7.92
CA PHE A 36 -12.70 -1.29 -6.65
C PHE A 36 -13.47 0.04 -6.53
N ARG A 37 -13.50 0.86 -7.58
CA ARG A 37 -14.22 2.15 -7.63
C ARG A 37 -13.86 3.08 -6.47
N CYS A 38 -12.59 3.14 -6.11
CA CYS A 38 -12.10 4.03 -5.05
C CYS A 38 -12.31 5.49 -5.46
N ALA A 39 -12.95 6.29 -4.59
CA ALA A 39 -13.11 7.73 -4.81
C ALA A 39 -11.75 8.44 -4.92
N ARG A 40 -11.69 9.51 -5.71
CA ARG A 40 -10.46 10.32 -5.84
C ARG A 40 -10.10 10.92 -4.47
N GLY A 41 -8.83 10.82 -4.10
CA GLY A 41 -8.33 11.28 -2.81
C GLY A 41 -8.51 10.28 -1.66
N ALA A 42 -9.15 9.13 -1.91
CA ALA A 42 -9.16 8.04 -0.95
C ALA A 42 -7.74 7.48 -0.73
N LEU A 43 -7.52 6.80 0.40
CA LEU A 43 -6.22 6.22 0.77
C LEU A 43 -5.58 5.39 -0.35
N LEU A 44 -6.39 4.58 -1.04
CA LEU A 44 -5.96 3.71 -2.15
C LEU A 44 -6.20 4.31 -3.55
N ASN A 45 -6.50 5.62 -3.62
CA ASN A 45 -6.58 6.39 -4.86
C ASN A 45 -6.17 7.86 -4.64
N PRO A 46 -4.92 8.11 -4.20
CA PRO A 46 -4.42 9.46 -3.96
C PRO A 46 -4.29 10.23 -5.28
N SER A 47 -4.38 11.55 -5.21
CA SER A 47 -4.20 12.44 -6.37
C SER A 47 -2.77 12.36 -6.94
N SER A 48 -1.78 12.23 -6.05
CA SER A 48 -0.37 12.06 -6.39
C SER A 48 0.06 10.64 -6.05
N ARG A 49 0.82 10.00 -6.95
CA ARG A 49 1.29 8.62 -6.78
C ARG A 49 2.73 8.47 -7.27
N CYS A 50 3.48 7.58 -6.63
CA CYS A 50 4.79 7.18 -7.14
C CYS A 50 4.59 6.16 -8.26
N GLN A 51 5.26 6.36 -9.40
CA GLN A 51 5.34 5.40 -10.48
C GLN A 51 6.78 4.88 -10.55
N LEU A 52 6.91 3.56 -10.52
CA LEU A 52 8.16 2.84 -10.72
C LEU A 52 7.99 2.02 -11.99
N TRP A 53 9.02 2.05 -12.84
CA TRP A 53 9.09 1.39 -14.15
C TRP A 53 7.77 1.51 -14.94
#